data_AF-A0A399J7B0-F1
#
_entry.id   AF-A0A399J7B0-F1
#
_cell.length_a   1.000
_cell.length_b   1.000
_cell.length_c   1.000
_cell.angle_alpha   90.00
_cell.angle_beta   90.00
_cell.angle_gamma   90.00
#
_symmetry.space_group_name_H-M   'P 1'
#
loop_
_entity.id
_entity.type
_entity.pdbx_description
1 polymer ?
#
loop_
_entity_poly.entity_id
_entity_poly.type
_entity_poly.pdbx_seq_one_letter_code
_entity_poly.pdbx_strand_id
1 'polypeptide(L)'
;MTRHTSIADTLLARAQEAPPVVAKELEAAAKKLESYSHAPGDRKAAARITPVLTPTVVDALGEAFIALRRAELEGTDPIWDNEFKQADYAFAALLLASEDPALAAAAAPHLDALVELVPRLHSDHIEHLNYLASADTEQDGRIKAAAAAVIEAQPATLAEQWAEALGLALPREYWTLTLILKLVEPDKEDFTTPRIDAALLADIKNYPGDSTDWNIRIGLVSRNTLGGSRAPASDRGIPLGSYHREDRKGEAIVEGALEPAQTPFDFPRILADLRAAHPELNYDLGKLSVSGGPGRLGSAARKKRLREWLAGDWTPEA
;
A
#
# COMPACT_ATOMS: atom_id res chain seq x y z
N MET A 1 3.82 8.48 19.41
CA MET A 1 2.96 9.06 18.35
C MET A 1 2.66 10.48 18.73
N THR A 2 3.51 11.37 18.24
CA THR A 2 3.27 12.81 18.28
C THR A 2 2.35 13.16 17.12
N ARG A 3 1.29 13.92 17.37
CA ARG A 3 0.36 14.36 16.32
C ARG A 3 0.92 15.63 15.68
N HIS A 4 1.08 15.64 14.36
CA HIS A 4 1.52 16.84 13.64
C HIS A 4 0.36 17.84 13.57
N THR A 5 0.67 19.14 13.46
CA THR A 5 -0.37 20.12 13.14
C THR A 5 -0.86 19.85 11.71
N SER A 6 -2.16 19.60 11.54
CA SER A 6 -2.69 19.28 10.22
C SER A 6 -2.66 20.50 9.30
N ILE A 7 -2.70 20.25 7.98
CA ILE A 7 -2.77 21.34 6.99
C ILE A 7 -4.07 22.13 7.21
N ALA A 8 -5.18 21.46 7.49
CA ALA A 8 -6.44 22.12 7.81
C ALA A 8 -6.35 23.01 9.06
N ASP A 9 -5.73 22.53 10.15
CA ASP A 9 -5.54 23.34 11.37
C ASP A 9 -4.68 24.58 11.10
N THR A 10 -3.65 24.43 10.26
CA THR A 10 -2.77 25.54 9.85
C THR A 10 -3.54 26.59 9.06
N LEU A 11 -4.42 26.18 8.15
CA LEU A 11 -5.29 27.08 7.40
C LEU A 11 -6.30 27.81 8.31
N LEU A 12 -6.89 27.10 9.28
CA LEU A 12 -7.81 27.70 10.26
C LEU A 12 -7.10 28.72 11.16
N ALA A 13 -5.88 28.42 11.62
CA ALA A 13 -5.08 29.36 12.40
C ALA A 13 -4.81 30.65 11.61
N ARG A 14 -4.42 30.53 10.32
CA ARG A 14 -4.24 31.68 9.43
C ARG A 14 -5.51 32.47 9.19
N ALA A 15 -6.67 31.79 9.09
CA ALA A 15 -7.95 32.44 8.92
C ALA A 15 -8.29 33.40 10.07
N GLN A 16 -7.89 33.07 11.30
CA GLN A 16 -8.12 33.91 12.49
C GLN A 16 -7.38 35.25 12.43
N GLU A 17 -6.27 35.31 11.68
CA GLU A 17 -5.42 36.49 11.53
C GLU A 17 -5.68 37.25 10.22
N ALA A 18 -6.51 36.70 9.34
CA ALA A 18 -6.72 37.20 7.99
C ALA A 18 -7.89 38.20 7.89
N PRO A 19 -7.91 39.07 6.85
CA PRO A 19 -9.07 39.89 6.54
C PRO A 19 -10.33 39.05 6.27
N PRO A 20 -11.56 39.56 6.51
CA PRO A 20 -12.79 38.76 6.50
C PRO A 20 -13.08 37.96 5.23
N VAL A 21 -12.67 38.46 4.06
CA VAL A 21 -12.84 37.74 2.78
C VAL A 21 -11.87 36.55 2.71
N VAL A 22 -10.59 36.80 3.01
CA VAL A 22 -9.53 35.78 3.01
C VAL A 22 -9.78 34.73 4.10
N ALA A 23 -10.22 35.15 5.29
CA ALA A 23 -10.57 34.23 6.38
C ALA A 23 -11.62 33.19 5.93
N LYS A 24 -12.68 33.64 5.24
CA LYS A 24 -13.72 32.73 4.72
C LYS A 24 -13.20 31.78 3.65
N GLU A 25 -12.29 32.23 2.79
CA GLU A 25 -11.66 31.37 1.77
C GLU A 25 -10.80 30.29 2.43
N LEU A 26 -9.98 30.65 3.41
CA LEU A 26 -9.13 29.73 4.17
C LEU A 26 -9.95 28.72 4.98
N GLU A 27 -11.02 29.17 5.66
CA GLU A 27 -11.96 28.28 6.37
C GLU A 27 -12.65 27.29 5.44
N ALA A 28 -13.08 27.76 4.26
CA ALA A 28 -13.70 26.90 3.25
C ALA A 28 -12.72 25.84 2.75
N ALA A 29 -11.47 26.22 2.51
CA ALA A 29 -10.41 25.30 2.10
C ALA A 29 -10.08 24.27 3.19
N ALA A 30 -9.93 24.71 4.45
CA ALA A 30 -9.68 23.83 5.58
C ALA A 30 -10.78 22.77 5.74
N LYS A 31 -12.04 23.21 5.76
CA LYS A 31 -13.20 22.31 5.84
C LYS A 31 -13.26 21.32 4.68
N LYS A 32 -12.86 21.76 3.49
CA LYS A 32 -12.81 20.90 2.30
C LYS A 32 -11.75 19.82 2.46
N LEU A 33 -10.53 20.16 2.91
CA LEU A 33 -9.47 19.19 3.19
C LEU A 33 -9.86 18.18 4.27
N GLU A 34 -10.44 18.64 5.38
CA GLU A 34 -10.93 17.75 6.45
C GLU A 34 -11.96 16.75 5.91
N SER A 35 -12.91 17.21 5.10
CA SER A 35 -13.95 16.36 4.54
C SER A 35 -13.41 15.21 3.67
N TYR A 36 -12.20 15.38 3.11
CA TYR A 36 -11.54 14.37 2.28
C TYR A 36 -10.49 13.55 3.03
N SER A 37 -10.20 13.84 4.30
CA SER A 37 -9.31 13.01 5.13
C SER A 37 -9.76 11.54 5.24
N HIS A 38 -11.03 11.23 4.93
CA HIS A 38 -11.55 9.87 4.90
C HIS A 38 -11.67 9.26 3.49
N ALA A 39 -11.45 10.03 2.43
CA ALA A 39 -11.57 9.59 1.05
C ALA A 39 -10.30 8.85 0.55
N PRO A 40 -10.40 8.00 -0.50
CA PRO A 40 -9.32 7.10 -0.93
C PRO A 40 -8.08 7.77 -1.57
N GLY A 41 -8.07 9.09 -1.80
CA GLY A 41 -6.84 9.85 -2.09
C GLY A 41 -6.31 9.73 -3.52
N ASP A 42 -7.10 10.06 -4.54
CA ASP A 42 -6.62 10.12 -5.93
C ASP A 42 -6.65 11.55 -6.51
N ARG A 43 -5.89 11.78 -7.60
CA ARG A 43 -5.83 13.09 -8.29
C ARG A 43 -7.22 13.56 -8.76
N LYS A 44 -8.12 12.65 -9.11
CA LYS A 44 -9.50 12.97 -9.50
C LYS A 44 -10.32 13.49 -8.32
N ALA A 45 -10.08 13.00 -7.10
CA ALA A 45 -10.66 13.49 -5.88
C ALA A 45 -10.06 14.85 -5.50
N ALA A 46 -8.78 15.10 -5.80
CA ALA A 46 -8.16 16.41 -5.61
C ALA A 46 -8.77 17.51 -6.48
N ALA A 47 -9.26 17.20 -7.68
CA ALA A 47 -10.04 18.15 -8.49
C ALA A 47 -11.31 18.68 -7.79
N ARG A 48 -11.76 18.03 -6.71
CA ARG A 48 -12.87 18.51 -5.88
C ARG A 48 -12.46 19.68 -4.97
N ILE A 49 -11.16 19.93 -4.80
CA ILE A 49 -10.62 21.06 -4.03
C ILE A 49 -10.51 22.31 -4.94
N THR A 50 -10.41 22.14 -6.26
CA THR A 50 -10.33 23.26 -7.22
C THR A 50 -11.33 24.41 -6.99
N PRO A 51 -12.61 24.18 -6.64
CA PRO A 51 -13.56 25.26 -6.43
C PRO A 51 -13.26 26.20 -5.25
N VAL A 52 -12.39 25.81 -4.32
CA VAL A 52 -11.97 26.65 -3.18
C VAL A 52 -10.57 27.24 -3.36
N LEU A 53 -9.93 27.03 -4.51
CA LEU A 53 -8.60 27.55 -4.78
C LEU A 53 -8.67 29.01 -5.25
N THR A 54 -8.07 29.88 -4.46
CA THR A 54 -7.69 31.25 -4.82
C THR A 54 -6.17 31.38 -4.69
N PRO A 55 -5.52 32.40 -5.27
CA PRO A 55 -4.07 32.57 -5.12
C PRO A 55 -3.62 32.55 -3.65
N THR A 56 -4.40 33.18 -2.76
CA THR A 56 -4.13 33.20 -1.32
C THR A 56 -4.29 31.83 -0.67
N VAL A 57 -5.31 31.06 -1.05
CA VAL A 57 -5.51 29.70 -0.54
C VAL A 57 -4.40 28.78 -1.04
N VAL A 58 -4.02 28.87 -2.31
CA VAL A 58 -2.93 28.07 -2.91
C VAL A 58 -1.62 28.34 -2.19
N ASP A 59 -1.30 29.61 -1.95
CA ASP A 59 -0.09 30.00 -1.23
C ASP A 59 -0.09 29.47 0.22
N ALA A 60 -1.18 29.70 0.98
CA ALA A 60 -1.29 29.23 2.35
C ALA A 60 -1.25 27.69 2.46
N LEU A 61 -1.88 26.99 1.51
CA LEU A 61 -1.87 25.53 1.42
C LEU A 61 -0.48 25.00 1.09
N GLY A 62 0.24 25.66 0.17
CA GLY A 62 1.61 25.35 -0.17
C GLY A 62 2.57 25.53 1.00
N GLU A 63 2.48 26.65 1.72
CA GLU A 63 3.29 26.89 2.91
C GLU A 63 3.02 25.85 4.01
N ALA A 64 1.76 25.52 4.26
CA ALA A 64 1.39 24.50 5.24
C ALA A 64 1.89 23.11 4.84
N PHE A 65 1.76 22.74 3.57
CA PHE A 65 2.27 21.46 3.04
C PHE A 65 3.79 21.36 3.17
N ILE A 66 4.53 22.40 2.77
CA ILE A 66 5.99 22.42 2.87
C ILE A 66 6.46 22.42 4.32
N ALA A 67 5.77 23.14 5.22
CA ALA A 67 6.06 23.11 6.64
C ALA A 67 5.87 21.70 7.23
N LEU A 68 4.79 21.01 6.87
CA LEU A 68 4.55 19.62 7.27
C LEU A 68 5.67 18.69 6.78
N ARG A 69 6.04 18.78 5.49
CA ARG A 69 7.13 17.98 4.92
C ARG A 69 8.49 18.27 5.56
N ARG A 70 8.75 19.51 5.98
CA ARG A 70 9.98 19.85 6.73
C ARG A 70 9.94 19.29 8.16
N ALA A 71 8.81 19.41 8.84
CA ALA A 71 8.63 18.88 10.20
C ALA A 71 8.83 17.35 10.24
N GLU A 72 8.40 16.63 9.21
CA GLU A 72 8.68 15.19 9.05
C GLU A 72 10.18 14.88 9.02
N LEU A 73 11.00 15.74 8.43
CA LEU A 73 12.45 15.56 8.33
C LEU A 73 13.18 15.89 9.63
N GLU A 74 12.57 16.71 10.48
CA GLU A 74 13.11 17.14 11.77
C GLU A 74 12.63 16.25 12.93
N GLY A 75 11.48 15.61 12.78
CA GLY A 75 10.90 14.67 13.73
C GLY A 75 11.31 13.21 13.49
N THR A 76 11.06 12.36 14.48
CA THR A 76 11.25 10.90 14.36
C THR A 76 9.98 10.14 13.94
N ASP A 77 8.82 10.79 14.02
CA ASP A 77 7.52 10.17 13.75
C ASP A 77 7.03 10.60 12.34
N PRO A 78 6.94 9.69 11.35
CA PRO A 78 6.33 10.00 10.06
C PRO A 78 4.84 10.34 10.21
N ILE A 79 4.27 11.04 9.22
CA ILE A 79 2.83 11.32 9.19
C ILE A 79 2.05 10.07 8.80
N TRP A 80 0.90 9.84 9.42
CA TRP A 80 0.06 8.66 9.17
C TRP A 80 -1.42 9.04 8.99
N ASP A 81 -2.22 8.07 8.55
CA ASP A 81 -3.68 8.13 8.50
C ASP A 81 -4.25 9.39 7.82
N ASN A 82 -4.91 10.25 8.60
CA ASN A 82 -5.62 11.42 8.09
C ASN A 82 -4.66 12.54 7.68
N GLU A 83 -3.52 12.68 8.36
CA GLU A 83 -2.50 13.69 8.05
C GLU A 83 -1.85 13.40 6.70
N PHE A 84 -1.52 12.12 6.49
CA PHE A 84 -1.01 11.61 5.22
C PHE A 84 -1.95 11.90 4.05
N LYS A 85 -3.24 11.59 4.20
CA LYS A 85 -4.25 11.89 3.17
C LYS A 85 -4.40 13.39 2.91
N GLN A 86 -4.41 14.22 3.96
CA GLN A 86 -4.46 15.67 3.77
C GLN A 86 -3.26 16.20 2.99
N ALA A 87 -2.06 15.66 3.24
CA ALA A 87 -0.86 16.01 2.50
C ALA A 87 -0.96 15.64 1.01
N ASP A 88 -1.50 14.46 0.69
CA ASP A 88 -1.76 14.05 -0.71
C ASP A 88 -2.75 14.99 -1.41
N TYR A 89 -3.84 15.35 -0.74
CA TYR A 89 -4.82 16.29 -1.29
C TYR A 89 -4.25 17.69 -1.48
N ALA A 90 -3.44 18.17 -0.54
CA ALA A 90 -2.75 19.44 -0.66
C ALA A 90 -1.76 19.42 -1.83
N PHE A 91 -0.95 18.38 -1.96
CA PHE A 91 -0.03 18.22 -3.07
C PHE A 91 -0.76 18.21 -4.42
N ALA A 92 -1.81 17.39 -4.56
CA ALA A 92 -2.57 17.33 -5.78
C ALA A 92 -3.31 18.64 -6.10
N ALA A 93 -3.73 19.42 -5.09
CA ALA A 93 -4.26 20.76 -5.28
C ALA A 93 -3.20 21.74 -5.82
N LEU A 94 -1.95 21.66 -5.35
CA LEU A 94 -0.84 22.46 -5.89
C LEU A 94 -0.55 22.10 -7.35
N LEU A 95 -0.57 20.81 -7.71
CA LEU A 95 -0.41 20.38 -9.11
C LEU A 95 -1.51 20.97 -10.00
N LEU A 96 -2.77 20.85 -9.59
CA LEU A 96 -3.91 21.43 -10.33
C LEU A 96 -3.83 22.96 -10.42
N ALA A 97 -3.41 23.63 -9.35
CA ALA A 97 -3.19 25.07 -9.36
C ALA A 97 -2.06 25.48 -10.31
N SER A 98 -1.03 24.64 -10.50
CA SER A 98 0.06 24.90 -11.46
C SER A 98 -0.39 24.83 -12.92
N GLU A 99 -1.47 24.11 -13.22
CA GLU A 99 -2.06 24.03 -14.55
C GLU A 99 -2.95 25.25 -14.88
N ASP A 100 -3.44 25.97 -13.86
CA ASP A 100 -4.28 27.16 -14.03
C ASP A 100 -3.41 28.43 -14.08
N PRO A 101 -3.40 29.20 -15.19
CA PRO A 101 -2.62 30.43 -15.30
C PRO A 101 -2.90 31.47 -14.21
N ALA A 102 -4.09 31.50 -13.64
CA ALA A 102 -4.46 32.44 -12.57
C ALA A 102 -3.89 32.04 -11.20
N LEU A 103 -3.52 30.77 -11.02
CA LEU A 103 -3.06 30.19 -9.74
C LEU A 103 -1.58 29.76 -9.80
N ALA A 104 -1.04 29.53 -10.99
CA ALA A 104 0.28 28.94 -11.20
C ALA A 104 1.41 29.72 -10.49
N ALA A 105 1.34 31.05 -10.50
CA ALA A 105 2.33 31.89 -9.81
C ALA A 105 2.35 31.68 -8.29
N ALA A 106 1.21 31.35 -7.68
CA ALA A 106 1.12 31.04 -6.25
C ALA A 106 1.59 29.61 -5.94
N ALA A 107 1.37 28.66 -6.85
CA ALA A 107 1.76 27.26 -6.65
C ALA A 107 3.28 27.02 -6.87
N ALA A 108 3.88 27.72 -7.83
CA ALA A 108 5.24 27.45 -8.30
C ALA A 108 6.32 27.45 -7.19
N PRO A 109 6.38 28.43 -6.27
CA PRO A 109 7.41 28.45 -5.23
C PRO A 109 7.35 27.22 -4.31
N HIS A 110 6.15 26.73 -4.03
CA HIS A 110 5.93 25.58 -3.16
C HIS A 110 6.28 24.26 -3.86
N LEU A 111 5.96 24.15 -5.15
CA LEU A 111 6.38 23.00 -5.96
C LEU A 111 7.90 22.97 -6.15
N ASP A 112 8.55 24.11 -6.35
CA ASP A 112 10.01 24.20 -6.40
C ASP A 112 10.65 23.80 -5.05
N ALA A 113 10.10 24.28 -3.93
CA ALA A 113 10.55 23.87 -2.60
C ALA A 113 10.35 22.36 -2.37
N LEU A 114 9.28 21.76 -2.89
CA LEU A 114 9.05 20.33 -2.77
C LEU A 114 10.11 19.53 -3.52
N VAL A 115 10.51 19.93 -4.74
CA VAL A 115 11.56 19.25 -5.53
C VAL A 115 12.84 19.08 -4.70
N GLU A 116 13.22 20.09 -3.93
CA GLU A 116 14.41 20.04 -3.06
C GLU A 116 14.25 19.08 -1.87
N LEU A 117 13.02 18.89 -1.40
CA LEU A 117 12.72 18.00 -0.26
C LEU A 117 12.62 16.53 -0.68
N VAL A 118 12.17 16.23 -1.92
CA VAL A 118 11.91 14.85 -2.40
C VAL A 118 13.00 13.85 -2.02
N PRO A 119 14.31 14.10 -2.22
CA PRO A 119 15.36 13.12 -1.92
C PRO A 119 15.50 12.74 -0.45
N ARG A 120 14.88 13.50 0.45
CA ARG A 120 15.00 13.34 1.90
C ARG A 120 13.75 12.76 2.55
N LEU A 121 12.62 12.74 1.83
CA LEU A 121 11.34 12.26 2.36
C LEU A 121 11.36 10.74 2.54
N HIS A 122 10.42 10.24 3.35
CA HIS A 122 10.19 8.81 3.47
C HIS A 122 9.75 8.22 2.12
N SER A 123 10.16 6.98 1.83
CA SER A 123 9.87 6.27 0.58
C SER A 123 8.38 6.24 0.23
N ASP A 124 7.52 5.96 1.20
CA ASP A 124 6.06 5.98 1.03
C ASP A 124 5.54 7.33 0.51
N HIS A 125 6.13 8.44 0.97
CA HIS A 125 5.71 9.77 0.54
C HIS A 125 6.20 10.03 -0.88
N ILE A 126 7.44 9.65 -1.19
CA ILE A 126 8.02 9.78 -2.53
C ILE A 126 7.22 8.98 -3.56
N GLU A 127 6.78 7.78 -3.20
CA GLU A 127 5.92 6.95 -4.05
C GLU A 127 4.59 7.65 -4.35
N HIS A 128 3.93 8.20 -3.34
CA HIS A 128 2.68 8.95 -3.53
C HIS A 128 2.89 10.22 -4.36
N LEU A 129 4.01 10.93 -4.18
CA LEU A 129 4.37 12.06 -5.04
C LEU A 129 4.50 11.61 -6.51
N ASN A 130 5.20 10.50 -6.76
CA ASN A 130 5.37 9.94 -8.10
C ASN A 130 4.03 9.46 -8.72
N TYR A 131 3.15 8.87 -7.91
CA TYR A 131 1.82 8.40 -8.32
C TYR A 131 0.89 9.57 -8.70
N LEU A 132 0.87 10.64 -7.88
CA LEU A 132 0.00 11.79 -8.09
C LEU A 132 0.50 12.71 -9.22
N ALA A 133 1.81 12.76 -9.45
CA ALA A 133 2.44 13.55 -10.51
C ALA A 133 2.16 12.98 -11.91
N SER A 134 1.71 13.81 -12.85
CA SER A 134 1.41 13.39 -14.24
C SER A 134 2.48 13.84 -15.22
N ALA A 135 3.28 14.84 -14.84
CA ALA A 135 4.21 15.59 -15.69
C ALA A 135 3.51 16.49 -16.72
N ASP A 136 2.37 17.08 -16.36
CA ASP A 136 1.62 17.99 -17.25
C ASP A 136 2.20 19.42 -17.26
N THR A 137 2.93 19.81 -16.21
CA THR A 137 3.67 21.09 -16.11
C THR A 137 5.16 20.84 -15.88
N GLU A 138 6.00 21.87 -16.06
CA GLU A 138 7.45 21.75 -15.81
C GLU A 138 7.75 21.35 -14.36
N GLN A 139 7.09 22.00 -13.39
CA GLN A 139 7.23 21.67 -11.98
C GLN A 139 6.74 20.25 -11.66
N ASP A 140 5.58 19.85 -12.19
CA ASP A 140 5.06 18.48 -12.04
C ASP A 140 6.05 17.44 -12.60
N GLY A 141 6.60 17.72 -13.80
CA GLY A 141 7.63 16.88 -14.42
C GLY A 141 8.91 16.76 -13.60
N ARG A 142 9.38 17.87 -13.00
CA ARG A 142 10.57 17.88 -12.12
C ARG A 142 10.33 17.07 -10.85
N ILE A 143 9.17 17.18 -10.22
CA ILE A 143 8.80 16.40 -9.03
C ILE A 143 8.74 14.92 -9.37
N LYS A 144 8.08 14.56 -10.47
CA LYS A 144 7.99 13.18 -10.94
C LYS A 144 9.36 12.57 -11.21
N ALA A 145 10.22 13.32 -11.91
CA ALA A 145 11.58 12.88 -12.22
C ALA A 145 12.43 12.71 -10.95
N ALA A 146 12.36 13.66 -10.01
CA ALA A 146 13.05 13.57 -8.73
C ALA A 146 12.60 12.35 -7.91
N ALA A 147 11.28 12.11 -7.83
CA ALA A 147 10.72 10.99 -7.11
C ALA A 147 11.10 9.64 -7.75
N ALA A 148 10.99 9.55 -9.08
CA ALA A 148 11.40 8.35 -9.82
C ALA A 148 12.89 8.03 -9.65
N ALA A 149 13.77 9.05 -9.67
CA ALA A 149 15.20 8.87 -9.47
C ALA A 149 15.53 8.33 -8.07
N VAL A 150 14.82 8.80 -7.03
CA VAL A 150 15.01 8.26 -5.68
C VAL A 150 14.53 6.82 -5.60
N ILE A 151 13.34 6.51 -6.12
CA ILE A 151 12.78 5.15 -6.14
C ILE A 151 13.73 4.18 -6.89
N GLU A 152 14.30 4.61 -8.03
CA GLU A 152 15.24 3.79 -8.81
C GLU A 152 16.57 3.56 -8.10
N ALA A 153 17.01 4.48 -7.24
CA ALA A 153 18.21 4.32 -6.44
C ALA A 153 18.04 3.40 -5.21
N GLN A 154 16.81 3.04 -4.85
CA GLN A 154 16.56 2.15 -3.72
C GLN A 154 17.01 0.71 -4.02
N PRO A 155 17.53 -0.02 -3.02
CA PRO A 155 17.82 -1.44 -3.18
C PRO A 155 16.53 -2.21 -3.45
N ALA A 156 16.63 -3.23 -4.32
CA ALA A 156 15.49 -4.09 -4.63
C ALA A 156 14.95 -4.77 -3.36
N THR A 157 13.66 -4.59 -3.09
CA THR A 157 13.01 -5.24 -1.95
C THR A 157 12.86 -6.74 -2.18
N LEU A 158 12.58 -7.52 -1.11
CA LEU A 158 12.30 -8.95 -1.25
C LEU A 158 11.08 -9.22 -2.15
N ALA A 159 10.09 -8.33 -2.11
CA ALA A 159 8.91 -8.39 -2.98
C ALA A 159 9.26 -8.17 -4.46
N GLU A 160 10.18 -7.25 -4.73
CA GLU A 160 10.65 -6.95 -6.09
C GLU A 160 11.49 -8.08 -6.65
N GLN A 161 12.42 -8.61 -5.84
CA GLN A 161 13.20 -9.80 -6.20
C GLN A 161 12.27 -10.98 -6.49
N TRP A 162 11.26 -11.22 -5.65
CA TRP A 162 10.24 -12.24 -5.88
C TRP A 162 9.42 -12.00 -7.16
N ALA A 163 9.00 -10.77 -7.41
CA ALA A 163 8.23 -10.42 -8.59
C ALA A 163 9.04 -10.55 -9.88
N GLU A 164 10.31 -10.14 -9.85
CA GLU A 164 11.27 -10.24 -10.96
C GLU A 164 11.60 -11.69 -11.26
N ALA A 165 11.92 -12.46 -10.23
CA ALA A 165 12.14 -13.90 -10.29
C ALA A 165 10.97 -14.61 -10.97
N LEU A 166 9.72 -14.23 -10.66
CA LEU A 166 8.49 -14.76 -11.28
C LEU A 166 8.13 -14.11 -12.64
N GLY A 167 8.92 -13.14 -13.10
CA GLY A 167 8.69 -12.34 -14.29
C GLY A 167 7.36 -11.57 -14.29
N LEU A 168 6.79 -11.25 -13.11
CA LEU A 168 5.45 -10.66 -13.01
C LEU A 168 5.38 -9.22 -13.54
N ALA A 169 6.52 -8.58 -13.82
CA ALA A 169 6.63 -7.20 -14.30
C ALA A 169 5.67 -6.29 -13.52
N LEU A 170 5.83 -6.29 -12.19
CA LEU A 170 5.03 -5.49 -11.28
C LEU A 170 5.48 -4.03 -11.35
N PRO A 171 4.58 -3.07 -11.10
CA PRO A 171 4.95 -1.67 -11.11
C PRO A 171 5.92 -1.34 -9.98
N ARG A 172 6.85 -0.41 -10.24
CA ARG A 172 7.74 0.20 -9.24
C ARG A 172 6.98 1.30 -8.47
N GLU A 173 5.88 0.90 -7.85
CA GLU A 173 4.96 1.75 -7.08
C GLU A 173 4.45 0.94 -5.88
N TYR A 174 3.64 1.51 -4.99
CA TYR A 174 3.00 0.73 -3.94
C TYR A 174 2.09 -0.33 -4.57
N TRP A 175 2.28 -1.57 -4.14
CA TRP A 175 1.39 -2.64 -4.54
C TRP A 175 1.15 -3.65 -3.44
N THR A 176 -0.04 -4.23 -3.48
CA THR A 176 -0.45 -5.34 -2.63
C THR A 176 -0.99 -6.47 -3.49
N LEU A 177 -0.58 -7.70 -3.20
CA LEU A 177 -1.06 -8.90 -3.86
C LEU A 177 -1.49 -9.92 -2.81
N THR A 178 -2.69 -10.46 -2.99
CA THR A 178 -3.24 -11.56 -2.21
C THR A 178 -3.48 -12.74 -3.14
N LEU A 179 -2.81 -13.85 -2.84
CA LEU A 179 -2.99 -15.14 -3.48
C LEU A 179 -3.86 -16.00 -2.58
N ILE A 180 -4.90 -16.64 -3.12
CA ILE A 180 -5.81 -17.51 -2.37
C ILE A 180 -5.98 -18.82 -3.12
N LEU A 181 -5.52 -19.91 -2.50
CA LEU A 181 -5.77 -21.27 -2.93
C LEU A 181 -6.92 -21.86 -2.11
N LYS A 182 -7.96 -22.32 -2.81
CA LYS A 182 -9.11 -22.98 -2.19
C LYS A 182 -8.95 -24.49 -2.27
N LEU A 183 -9.50 -25.17 -1.29
CA LEU A 183 -9.64 -26.61 -1.33
C LEU A 183 -10.58 -27.03 -2.45
N VAL A 184 -10.32 -28.20 -3.02
CA VAL A 184 -11.29 -28.95 -3.80
C VAL A 184 -12.37 -29.40 -2.83
N GLU A 185 -13.55 -28.78 -2.92
CA GLU A 185 -14.71 -29.29 -2.18
C GLU A 185 -15.02 -30.69 -2.72
N PRO A 186 -15.09 -31.74 -1.87
CA PRO A 186 -15.61 -33.02 -2.29
C PRO A 186 -17.05 -32.84 -2.79
N ASP A 187 -17.46 -33.63 -3.77
CA ASP A 187 -18.78 -33.52 -4.39
C ASP A 187 -19.89 -33.45 -3.33
N LYS A 188 -20.82 -32.53 -3.52
CA LYS A 188 -21.83 -32.06 -2.55
C LYS A 188 -22.81 -33.13 -2.05
N GLU A 189 -22.64 -34.39 -2.41
CA GLU A 189 -23.64 -35.44 -2.21
C GLU A 189 -23.54 -36.15 -0.85
N ASP A 190 -22.41 -36.09 -0.14
CA ASP A 190 -22.29 -36.70 1.20
C ASP A 190 -21.77 -35.71 2.25
N PHE A 191 -22.69 -35.02 2.93
CA PHE A 191 -22.43 -34.10 4.05
C PHE A 191 -22.07 -34.82 5.37
N THR A 192 -21.24 -35.86 5.33
CA THR A 192 -20.67 -36.48 6.55
C THR A 192 -19.30 -35.91 6.91
N THR A 193 -18.58 -35.35 5.94
CA THR A 193 -17.24 -34.77 6.19
C THR A 193 -17.37 -33.29 6.57
N PRO A 194 -16.85 -32.85 7.74
CA PRO A 194 -16.91 -31.46 8.14
C PRO A 194 -16.21 -30.57 7.10
N ARG A 195 -16.83 -29.43 6.77
CA ARG A 195 -16.26 -28.45 5.85
C ARG A 195 -14.97 -27.88 6.44
N ILE A 196 -13.85 -28.25 5.84
CA ILE A 196 -12.53 -27.75 6.22
C ILE A 196 -12.37 -26.34 5.62
N ASP A 197 -12.51 -25.27 6.40
CA ASP A 197 -12.27 -23.90 5.93
C ASP A 197 -10.75 -23.55 5.96
N ALA A 198 -9.95 -24.32 5.22
CA ALA A 198 -8.49 -24.19 5.13
C ALA A 198 -8.03 -23.71 3.75
N ALA A 199 -8.38 -22.47 3.38
CA ALA A 199 -7.74 -21.81 2.24
C ALA A 199 -6.28 -21.48 2.57
N LEU A 200 -5.36 -21.58 1.62
CA LEU A 200 -3.98 -21.15 1.83
C LEU A 200 -3.77 -19.78 1.16
N LEU A 201 -3.28 -18.81 1.93
CA LEU A 201 -3.15 -17.42 1.47
C LEU A 201 -1.72 -16.94 1.59
N ALA A 202 -1.29 -16.14 0.62
CA ALA A 202 -0.11 -15.30 0.74
C ALA A 202 -0.49 -13.84 0.48
N ASP A 203 -0.23 -12.96 1.45
CA ASP A 203 -0.31 -11.51 1.23
C ASP A 203 1.11 -10.96 1.11
N ILE A 204 1.36 -10.18 0.07
CA ILE A 204 2.65 -9.53 -0.18
C ILE A 204 2.36 -8.06 -0.46
N LYS A 205 2.99 -7.16 0.29
CA LYS A 205 2.99 -5.74 0.00
C LYS A 205 4.41 -5.25 -0.24
N ASN A 206 4.54 -4.38 -1.21
CA ASN A 206 5.77 -3.70 -1.54
C ASN A 206 5.59 -2.20 -1.35
N TYR A 207 6.53 -1.63 -0.60
CA TYR A 207 6.73 -0.20 -0.44
C TYR A 207 8.15 0.05 -0.97
N PRO A 208 8.33 0.51 -2.23
CA PRO A 208 9.66 0.68 -2.81
C PRO A 208 10.55 1.55 -1.92
N GLY A 209 11.71 1.05 -1.49
CA GLY A 209 12.60 1.77 -0.55
C GLY A 209 12.29 1.59 0.94
N ASP A 210 11.27 0.82 1.30
CA ASP A 210 11.02 0.33 2.66
C ASP A 210 10.98 -1.22 2.68
N SER A 211 10.61 -1.80 3.81
CA SER A 211 10.53 -3.23 4.03
C SER A 211 9.40 -3.90 3.24
N THR A 212 9.67 -5.11 2.76
CA THR A 212 8.63 -5.99 2.21
C THR A 212 7.80 -6.58 3.33
N ASP A 213 6.50 -6.45 3.17
CA ASP A 213 5.56 -6.72 4.23
C ASP A 213 4.66 -7.88 3.78
N TRP A 214 4.89 -9.07 4.31
CA TRP A 214 4.35 -10.31 3.74
C TRP A 214 3.99 -11.37 4.79
N ASN A 215 3.11 -12.31 4.41
CA ASN A 215 2.84 -13.52 5.18
C ASN A 215 2.25 -14.65 4.35
N ILE A 216 2.38 -15.87 4.85
CA ILE A 216 1.67 -17.06 4.37
C ILE A 216 0.82 -17.58 5.53
N ARG A 217 -0.44 -17.97 5.28
CA ARG A 217 -1.39 -18.37 6.34
C ARG A 217 -2.42 -19.39 5.87
N ILE A 218 -2.96 -20.14 6.84
CA ILE A 218 -4.05 -21.09 6.63
C ILE A 218 -5.40 -20.58 7.18
N GLY A 219 -6.35 -20.47 6.27
CA GLY A 219 -7.77 -20.13 6.36
C GLY A 219 -8.13 -18.64 6.30
N LEU A 220 -9.44 -18.37 6.22
CA LEU A 220 -9.99 -17.05 5.90
C LEU A 220 -10.36 -16.19 7.13
N VAL A 221 -10.79 -16.81 8.23
CA VAL A 221 -11.41 -16.12 9.39
C VAL A 221 -10.55 -16.19 10.66
N SER A 222 -9.93 -17.34 10.95
CA SER A 222 -8.96 -17.52 12.05
C SER A 222 -7.56 -17.68 11.45
N ARG A 223 -6.63 -16.77 11.73
CA ARG A 223 -5.37 -16.64 10.96
C ARG A 223 -4.22 -17.34 11.67
N ASN A 224 -3.95 -18.61 11.33
CA ASN A 224 -2.69 -19.24 11.72
C ASN A 224 -1.61 -18.83 10.71
N THR A 225 -0.63 -18.08 11.17
CA THR A 225 0.47 -17.60 10.32
C THR A 225 1.50 -18.72 10.20
N LEU A 226 1.80 -19.11 8.97
CA LEU A 226 2.76 -20.16 8.62
C LEU A 226 4.15 -19.59 8.31
N GLY A 227 4.36 -18.31 8.58
CA GLY A 227 5.58 -17.54 8.30
C GLY A 227 5.26 -16.19 7.66
N GLY A 228 6.23 -15.28 7.69
CA GLY A 228 6.03 -13.90 7.25
C GLY A 228 6.67 -12.84 8.14
N SER A 229 7.01 -11.69 7.56
CA SER A 229 7.34 -10.50 8.34
C SER A 229 6.15 -9.98 9.15
N ARG A 230 4.91 -10.31 8.76
CA ARG A 230 3.69 -9.99 9.52
C ARG A 230 3.31 -11.00 10.59
N ALA A 231 4.11 -12.03 10.82
CA ALA A 231 3.88 -12.92 11.95
C ALA A 231 3.95 -12.11 13.27
N PRO A 232 3.07 -12.37 14.25
CA PRO A 232 3.16 -11.79 15.59
C PRO A 232 4.58 -11.90 16.15
N ALA A 233 5.03 -10.91 16.92
CA ALA A 233 6.39 -10.92 17.47
C ALA A 233 6.69 -12.17 18.31
N SER A 234 5.66 -12.74 18.97
CA SER A 234 5.75 -14.02 19.70
C SER A 234 6.11 -15.20 18.81
N ASP A 235 5.76 -15.13 17.53
CA ASP A 235 5.87 -16.23 16.57
C ASP A 235 7.15 -16.11 15.73
N ARG A 236 7.79 -14.93 15.74
CA ARG A 236 9.05 -14.66 15.05
C ARG A 236 10.20 -15.37 15.78
N GLY A 237 10.86 -16.30 15.09
CA GLY A 237 11.99 -17.07 15.65
C GLY A 237 11.60 -18.39 16.32
N ILE A 238 10.31 -18.79 16.28
CA ILE A 238 9.92 -20.14 16.65
C ILE A 238 10.43 -21.11 15.56
N PRO A 239 11.09 -22.23 15.91
CA PRO A 239 11.61 -23.19 14.93
C PRO A 239 10.54 -23.81 14.01
N LEU A 240 9.30 -23.90 14.50
CA LEU A 240 8.16 -24.47 13.79
C LEU A 240 6.93 -23.59 13.98
N GLY A 241 6.23 -23.27 12.88
CA GLY A 241 4.94 -22.58 12.91
C GLY A 241 3.84 -23.60 13.17
N SER A 242 3.23 -23.55 14.36
CA SER A 242 2.09 -24.40 14.68
C SER A 242 0.80 -23.86 14.04
N TYR A 243 -0.06 -24.77 13.64
CA TYR A 243 -1.39 -24.45 13.15
C TYR A 243 -2.40 -25.42 13.74
N HIS A 244 -3.57 -24.90 14.07
CA HIS A 244 -4.69 -25.65 14.60
C HIS A 244 -5.99 -25.06 14.04
N ARG A 245 -6.81 -25.88 13.39
CA ARG A 245 -8.06 -25.48 12.75
C ARG A 245 -9.18 -26.36 13.23
N GLU A 246 -10.22 -25.70 13.73
CA GLU A 246 -11.43 -26.36 14.20
C GLU A 246 -12.53 -26.31 13.15
N ASP A 247 -13.45 -27.27 13.23
CA ASP A 247 -14.73 -27.27 12.54
C ASP A 247 -15.69 -26.26 13.18
N ARG A 248 -16.94 -26.20 12.71
CA ARG A 248 -17.96 -25.29 13.28
C ARG A 248 -18.42 -25.69 14.68
N LYS A 249 -18.11 -26.90 15.14
CA LYS A 249 -18.44 -27.45 16.45
C LYS A 249 -17.27 -27.31 17.45
N GLY A 250 -16.12 -26.80 17.01
CA GLY A 250 -14.92 -26.64 17.84
C GLY A 250 -14.03 -27.89 17.88
N GLU A 251 -14.26 -28.87 17.01
CA GLU A 251 -13.42 -30.06 16.90
C GLU A 251 -12.26 -29.80 15.94
N ALA A 252 -11.03 -30.11 16.35
CA ALA A 252 -9.86 -29.99 15.51
C ALA A 252 -9.99 -30.84 14.24
N ILE A 253 -9.89 -30.20 13.07
CA ILE A 253 -9.85 -30.87 11.76
C ILE A 253 -8.41 -30.95 11.26
N VAL A 254 -7.64 -29.87 11.38
CA VAL A 254 -6.28 -29.79 10.82
C VAL A 254 -5.36 -29.19 11.88
N GLU A 255 -4.42 -29.99 12.35
CA GLU A 255 -3.43 -29.57 13.32
C GLU A 255 -2.04 -30.10 12.98
N GLY A 256 -1.02 -29.29 13.26
CA GLY A 256 0.35 -29.68 13.00
C GLY A 256 1.32 -28.52 13.15
N ALA A 257 2.54 -28.74 12.70
CA ALA A 257 3.56 -27.71 12.66
C ALA A 257 4.48 -27.93 11.45
N LEU A 258 4.93 -26.84 10.84
CA LEU A 258 5.83 -26.84 9.70
C LEU A 258 6.94 -25.80 9.88
N GLU A 259 8.04 -25.92 9.13
CA GLU A 259 9.07 -24.89 9.13
C GLU A 259 8.51 -23.58 8.56
N PRO A 260 8.53 -22.46 9.33
CA PRO A 260 7.89 -21.23 8.90
C PRO A 260 8.50 -20.71 7.60
N ALA A 261 7.67 -20.13 6.74
CA ALA A 261 8.15 -19.37 5.61
C ALA A 261 9.06 -18.23 6.10
N GLN A 262 10.22 -18.09 5.45
CA GLN A 262 11.19 -17.02 5.67
C GLN A 262 11.11 -15.96 4.56
N THR A 263 10.55 -16.32 3.40
CA THR A 263 10.31 -15.40 2.29
C THR A 263 9.01 -15.75 1.54
N PRO A 264 8.49 -14.85 0.68
CA PRO A 264 7.41 -15.19 -0.25
C PRO A 264 7.73 -16.35 -1.21
N PHE A 265 9.02 -16.66 -1.45
CA PHE A 265 9.43 -17.78 -2.28
C PHE A 265 9.11 -19.15 -1.67
N ASP A 266 8.94 -19.22 -0.35
CA ASP A 266 8.62 -20.46 0.36
C ASP A 266 7.21 -20.97 0.08
N PHE A 267 6.37 -20.21 -0.64
CA PHE A 267 4.97 -20.57 -0.78
C PHE A 267 4.71 -21.95 -1.41
N PRO A 268 5.38 -22.36 -2.49
CA PRO A 268 5.24 -23.72 -3.02
C PRO A 268 5.71 -24.79 -2.05
N ARG A 269 6.79 -24.53 -1.29
CA ARG A 269 7.29 -25.43 -0.24
C ARG A 269 6.24 -25.60 0.86
N ILE A 270 5.71 -24.51 1.42
CA ILE A 270 4.67 -24.55 2.45
C ILE A 270 3.43 -25.31 1.95
N LEU A 271 3.04 -25.10 0.70
CA LEU A 271 1.92 -25.82 0.08
C LEU A 271 2.22 -27.33 -0.02
N ALA A 272 3.44 -27.72 -0.38
CA ALA A 272 3.86 -29.12 -0.46
C ALA A 272 3.94 -29.77 0.93
N ASP A 273 4.56 -29.10 1.90
CA ASP A 273 4.69 -29.57 3.29
C ASP A 273 3.31 -29.80 3.92
N LEU A 274 2.37 -28.88 3.71
CA LEU A 274 0.98 -29.03 4.18
C LEU A 274 0.26 -30.20 3.52
N ARG A 275 0.41 -30.39 2.21
CA ARG A 275 -0.19 -31.53 1.49
C ARG A 275 0.41 -32.86 1.92
N ALA A 276 1.69 -32.88 2.29
CA ALA A 276 2.36 -34.08 2.79
C ALA A 276 1.90 -34.44 4.21
N ALA A 277 1.74 -33.43 5.09
CA ALA A 277 1.24 -33.61 6.44
C ALA A 277 -0.27 -33.92 6.49
N HIS A 278 -1.04 -33.36 5.56
CA HIS A 278 -2.49 -33.46 5.47
C HIS A 278 -2.94 -33.77 4.04
N PRO A 279 -2.89 -35.04 3.60
CA PRO A 279 -3.31 -35.44 2.25
C PRO A 279 -4.76 -35.05 1.90
N GLU A 280 -5.61 -34.87 2.89
CA GLU A 280 -6.98 -34.37 2.77
C GLU A 280 -7.07 -32.90 2.30
N LEU A 281 -6.00 -32.11 2.45
CA LEU A 281 -5.92 -30.73 1.97
C LEU A 281 -5.55 -30.68 0.48
N ASN A 282 -6.49 -31.10 -0.37
CA ASN A 282 -6.31 -31.00 -1.81
C ASN A 282 -6.67 -29.60 -2.34
N TYR A 283 -5.66 -28.81 -2.73
CA TYR A 283 -5.86 -27.45 -3.26
C TYR A 283 -5.99 -27.41 -4.78
N ASP A 284 -7.01 -26.70 -5.28
CA ASP A 284 -7.26 -26.48 -6.71
C ASP A 284 -6.42 -25.30 -7.24
N LEU A 285 -5.25 -25.61 -7.81
CA LEU A 285 -4.39 -24.58 -8.44
C LEU A 285 -5.09 -23.92 -9.64
N GLY A 286 -5.98 -24.63 -10.34
CA GLY A 286 -6.76 -24.10 -11.46
C GLY A 286 -7.68 -22.96 -11.04
N LYS A 287 -8.18 -22.99 -9.80
CA LYS A 287 -9.03 -21.97 -9.16
C LYS A 287 -8.27 -20.96 -8.31
N LEU A 288 -6.95 -20.80 -8.50
CA LEU A 288 -6.18 -19.74 -7.84
C LEU A 288 -6.88 -18.38 -8.01
N SER A 289 -7.25 -17.78 -6.88
CA SER A 289 -7.74 -16.41 -6.85
C SER A 289 -6.56 -15.48 -6.59
N VAL A 290 -6.41 -14.49 -7.46
CA VAL A 290 -5.43 -13.41 -7.31
C VAL A 290 -6.17 -12.09 -7.30
N SER A 291 -6.02 -11.36 -6.20
CA SER A 291 -6.54 -10.02 -6.00
C SER A 291 -5.40 -9.11 -5.56
N GLY A 292 -5.47 -7.84 -5.91
CA GLY A 292 -4.41 -6.90 -5.57
C GLY A 292 -4.63 -5.54 -6.21
N GLY A 293 -4.00 -4.52 -5.63
CA GLY A 293 -3.97 -3.15 -6.13
C GLY A 293 -2.53 -2.74 -6.43
N PRO A 294 -2.25 -2.08 -7.57
CA PRO A 294 -3.20 -1.53 -8.55
C PRO A 294 -3.92 -2.59 -9.41
N GLY A 295 -5.08 -2.25 -10.01
CA GLY A 295 -5.94 -3.21 -10.73
C GLY A 295 -5.28 -4.00 -11.86
N ARG A 296 -4.10 -3.56 -12.33
CA ARG A 296 -3.26 -4.28 -13.31
C ARG A 296 -2.62 -5.56 -12.77
N LEU A 297 -2.50 -5.74 -11.45
CA LEU A 297 -1.80 -6.89 -10.86
C LEU A 297 -2.47 -8.25 -11.12
N GLY A 298 -3.80 -8.28 -11.32
CA GLY A 298 -4.59 -9.50 -11.48
C GLY A 298 -4.74 -10.03 -12.92
N SER A 299 -3.86 -9.64 -13.85
CA SER A 299 -3.99 -10.01 -15.27
C SER A 299 -3.92 -11.54 -15.50
N ALA A 300 -4.56 -12.03 -16.57
CA ALA A 300 -4.59 -13.46 -16.89
C ALA A 300 -3.18 -14.06 -17.07
N ALA A 301 -2.26 -13.30 -17.69
CA ALA A 301 -0.87 -13.72 -17.87
C ALA A 301 -0.13 -13.87 -16.52
N ARG A 302 -0.29 -12.91 -15.60
CA ARG A 302 0.31 -12.97 -14.25
C ARG A 302 -0.26 -14.13 -13.44
N LYS A 303 -1.58 -14.31 -13.48
CA LYS A 303 -2.27 -15.46 -12.86
C LYS A 303 -1.75 -16.80 -13.38
N LYS A 304 -1.50 -16.91 -14.69
CA LYS A 304 -0.92 -18.12 -15.30
C LYS A 304 0.47 -18.41 -14.71
N ARG A 305 1.38 -17.43 -14.67
CA ARG A 305 2.73 -17.61 -14.11
C ARG A 305 2.72 -17.99 -12.64
N LEU A 306 1.86 -17.35 -11.84
CA LEU A 306 1.68 -17.69 -10.42
C LEU A 306 1.21 -19.14 -10.23
N ARG A 307 0.32 -19.65 -11.10
CA ARG A 307 -0.12 -21.05 -11.04
C ARG A 307 1.01 -22.03 -11.39
N GLU A 308 1.80 -21.73 -12.41
CA GLU A 308 2.94 -22.56 -12.83
C GLU A 308 4.00 -22.63 -11.72
N TRP A 309 4.30 -21.49 -11.09
CA TRP A 309 5.19 -21.43 -9.92
C TRP A 309 4.66 -22.24 -8.72
N LEU A 310 3.38 -22.09 -8.37
CA LEU A 310 2.77 -22.83 -7.26
C LEU A 310 2.68 -24.33 -7.49
N ALA A 311 2.67 -24.77 -8.76
CA ALA A 311 2.70 -26.18 -9.11
C ALA A 311 4.09 -26.81 -8.90
N GLY A 312 5.15 -26.01 -8.75
CA GLY A 312 6.53 -26.49 -8.71
C GLY A 312 7.08 -26.86 -10.09
N ASP A 313 6.32 -26.59 -11.17
CA ASP A 313 6.73 -26.84 -12.56
C ASP A 313 7.86 -25.91 -13.01
N TRP A 314 8.15 -24.87 -12.22
CA TRP A 314 9.23 -23.93 -12.43
C TRP A 314 9.63 -23.26 -11.12
N THR A 315 10.93 -23.26 -10.83
CA THR A 315 11.53 -22.48 -9.75
C THR A 315 12.36 -21.37 -10.41
N PRO A 316 12.17 -20.10 -10.04
CA PRO A 316 13.06 -19.06 -10.50
C PRO A 316 14.50 -19.37 -10.07
N GLU A 317 15.45 -19.25 -10.99
CA GLU A 317 16.85 -19.23 -10.63
C GLU A 317 17.11 -17.97 -9.78
N ALA A 318 17.81 -18.15 -8.66
CA ALA A 318 18.17 -17.08 -7.73
C ALA A 318 19.32 -16.22 -8.28
#